data_AF-A0A841MVD2-F1
#
_entry.id   AF-A0A841MVD2-F1
#
_cell.length_a   1.000
_cell.length_b   1.000
_cell.length_c   1.000
_cell.angle_alpha   90.00
_cell.angle_beta   90.00
_cell.angle_gamma   90.00
#
_symmetry.space_group_name_H-M   'P 1'
#
loop_
_entity.id
_entity.type
_entity.pdbx_description
1 polymer ?
#
loop_
_entity_poly.entity_id
_entity_poly.type
_entity_poly.pdbx_seq_one_letter_code
_entity_poly.pdbx_strand_id
1 'polypeptide(L)' 'MKSNKIPFIYRSFLNFWLAIVLPSCTIALVISKLYYNGKINFEPLSETYTWLYFLFLQVFLGFFSYLWVYRTKVKEFKK' A
#
# COMPACT_ATOMS: atom_id res chain seq x y z
N MET A 1 6.05 32.33 11.57
CA MET A 1 5.05 31.43 10.96
C MET A 1 5.70 30.09 10.66
N LYS A 2 5.29 29.02 11.34
CA LYS A 2 5.78 27.66 11.05
C LYS A 2 5.19 27.29 9.69
N SER A 3 6.02 27.27 8.65
CA SER A 3 5.61 26.77 7.33
C SER A 3 5.25 25.30 7.50
N ASN A 4 3.97 24.99 7.72
CA ASN A 4 3.45 23.62 7.73
C ASN A 4 3.53 23.08 6.28
N LYS A 5 4.74 22.75 5.83
CA LYS A 5 4.95 22.06 4.57
C LYS A 5 4.24 20.72 4.66
N ILE A 6 3.30 20.48 3.75
CA ILE A 6 2.65 19.19 3.60
C ILE A 6 3.75 18.13 3.39
N PRO A 7 3.82 17.07 4.22
CA PRO A 7 4.83 16.03 4.07
C PRO A 7 4.77 15.39 2.67
N PHE A 8 5.92 14.95 2.15
CA PHE A 8 6.02 14.37 0.80
C PHE A 8 4.97 13.28 0.52
N ILE A 9 4.73 12.43 1.52
CA ILE A 9 3.76 11.33 1.48
C ILE A 9 2.34 11.85 1.19
N TYR A 10 1.94 12.96 1.81
CA TYR A 10 0.59 13.53 1.69
C TYR A 10 0.46 14.59 0.60
N ARG A 11 1.54 14.84 -0.16
CA ARG A 11 1.54 15.85 -1.22
C ARG A 11 0.73 15.41 -2.45
N SER A 12 0.72 14.12 -2.75
CA SER A 12 -0.11 13.52 -3.80
C SER A 12 -0.56 12.11 -3.39
N PHE A 13 -1.66 11.64 -3.96
CA PHE A 13 -2.12 10.28 -3.70
C PHE A 13 -1.11 9.25 -4.24
N LEU A 14 -0.46 9.54 -5.37
CA LEU A 14 0.58 8.67 -5.92
C LEU A 14 1.74 8.47 -4.93
N ASN A 15 2.19 9.54 -4.26
CA ASN A 15 3.28 9.45 -3.28
C ASN A 15 2.87 8.60 -2.08
N PHE A 16 1.64 8.80 -1.58
CA PHE A 16 1.07 7.99 -0.51
C PHE A 16 0.95 6.52 -0.92
N TRP A 17 0.46 6.27 -2.13
CA TRP A 17 0.27 4.94 -2.67
C TRP A 17 1.60 4.20 -2.82
N LEU A 18 2.62 4.85 -3.37
CA LEU A 18 3.97 4.29 -3.50
C LEU A 18 4.66 4.07 -2.15
N ALA A 19 4.47 4.97 -1.19
CA ALA A 19 5.16 4.91 0.10
C ALA A 19 4.50 3.97 1.12
N ILE A 20 3.20 3.72 0.99
CA ILE A 20 2.41 2.98 1.99
C ILE A 20 1.70 1.79 1.34
N VAL A 21 0.83 2.05 0.37
CA VAL A 21 -0.05 1.00 -0.19
C VAL A 21 0.77 -0.09 -0.88
N LEU A 22 1.65 0.29 -1.81
CA LEU A 22 2.50 -0.63 -2.56
C LEU A 22 3.36 -1.51 -1.63
N PRO A 23 4.19 -0.96 -0.71
CA PRO A 23 5.00 -1.80 0.18
C PRO A 23 4.17 -2.67 1.11
N SER A 24 3.03 -2.19 1.66
CA SER A 24 2.15 -3.03 2.47
C SER A 24 1.58 -4.21 1.67
N CYS A 25 1.19 -3.99 0.41
CA CYS A 25 0.71 -5.06 -0.45
C CYS A 25 1.82 -6.06 -0.78
N THR A 26 3.04 -5.58 -1.04
CA THR A 26 4.20 -6.44 -1.30
C THR A 26 4.53 -7.31 -0.10
N ILE A 27 4.51 -6.74 1.11
CA ILE A 27 4.72 -7.48 2.36
C ILE A 27 3.63 -8.54 2.54
N ALA A 28 2.36 -8.18 2.32
CA ALA A 28 1.26 -9.13 2.42
C ALA A 28 1.39 -10.30 1.42
N LEU A 29 1.84 -10.02 0.19
CA LEU A 29 2.14 -11.04 -0.82
C LEU A 29 3.27 -11.97 -0.36
N VAL A 30 4.37 -11.37 0.11
CA VAL A 30 5.54 -12.08 0.62
C VAL A 30 5.12 -12.98 1.77
N ILE A 31 4.40 -12.47 2.76
CA ILE A 31 3.89 -13.28 3.88
C ILE A 31 2.99 -14.40 3.38
N SER A 32 2.01 -14.10 2.52
CA SER A 32 1.04 -15.08 2.03
C SER A 32 1.70 -16.23 1.27
N LYS A 33 2.76 -15.96 0.50
CA LYS A 33 3.45 -16.99 -0.29
C LYS A 33 4.64 -17.63 0.43
N LEU A 34 5.35 -16.91 1.32
CA LEU A 34 6.40 -17.50 2.17
C LEU A 34 5.83 -18.41 3.26
N TYR A 35 4.61 -18.15 3.75
CA TYR A 35 3.97 -19.01 4.75
C TYR A 35 3.18 -20.18 4.13
N TYR A 36 3.32 -20.42 2.83
CA TYR A 36 2.73 -21.60 2.22
C TYR A 36 3.62 -22.82 2.51
N ASN A 37 3.10 -23.76 3.31
CA ASN A 37 3.79 -25.01 3.66
C ASN A 37 5.12 -24.84 4.46
N GLY A 38 5.29 -23.71 5.15
CA GLY A 38 6.46 -23.46 6.02
C GLY A 38 7.80 -23.31 5.30
N LYS A 39 7.79 -23.11 3.97
CA LYS A 39 8.99 -22.92 3.15
C LYS A 39 8.86 -21.67 2.29
N ILE A 40 9.97 -20.95 2.14
CA ILE A 40 10.08 -19.84 1.19
C ILE A 40 10.06 -20.43 -0.22
N ASN A 41 8.89 -20.40 -0.88
CA ASN A 41 8.76 -20.81 -2.28
C ASN A 41 8.35 -19.62 -3.15
N PHE A 42 9.10 -19.40 -4.24
CA PHE A 42 8.85 -18.34 -5.21
C PHE A 42 8.04 -18.82 -6.42
N GLU A 43 7.84 -20.13 -6.60
CA GLU A 43 6.95 -20.68 -7.65
C GLU A 43 5.56 -20.00 -7.70
N PRO A 44 4.90 -19.71 -6.57
CA PRO A 44 3.58 -19.09 -6.61
C PRO A 44 3.57 -17.68 -7.20
N LEU A 45 4.72 -16.99 -7.31
CA LEU A 45 4.81 -15.67 -7.96
C LEU A 45 4.77 -15.78 -9.49
N SER A 46 4.98 -16.98 -10.05
CA SER A 46 4.86 -17.23 -11.49
C SER A 46 3.40 -17.39 -11.94
N GLU A 47 2.47 -17.64 -11.00
CA GLU A 47 1.07 -17.83 -11.31
C GLU A 47 0.34 -16.51 -11.58
N THR A 48 -0.42 -16.47 -12.68
CA THR A 48 -1.24 -15.30 -13.06
C THR A 48 -2.23 -14.89 -11.97
N TYR A 49 -2.80 -15.85 -11.23
CA TYR A 49 -3.74 -15.60 -10.15
C TYR A 49 -3.13 -14.83 -8.98
N THR A 50 -1.83 -14.98 -8.73
CA THR A 50 -1.12 -14.25 -7.68
C THR A 50 -1.07 -12.75 -7.98
N TRP A 51 -0.87 -12.38 -9.25
CA TRP A 51 -0.86 -11.00 -9.69
C TRP A 51 -2.25 -10.36 -9.68
N LEU A 52 -3.29 -11.14 -10.02
CA LEU A 52 -4.68 -10.70 -9.87
C LEU A 52 -5.02 -10.44 -8.40
N TYR A 53 -4.66 -11.37 -7.52
CA TYR A 53 -4.84 -11.18 -6.08
C TYR A 53 -4.09 -9.94 -5.57
N PHE A 54 -2.86 -9.72 -6.03
CA PHE A 54 -2.08 -8.54 -5.69
C PHE A 54 -2.74 -7.23 -6.13
N LEU A 55 -3.27 -7.19 -7.36
CA LEU A 55 -4.03 -6.04 -7.86
C LEU A 55 -5.28 -5.78 -7.02
N PHE A 56 -6.06 -6.81 -6.71
CA PHE A 56 -7.22 -6.69 -5.84
C PHE A 56 -6.84 -6.13 -4.46
N LEU A 57 -5.76 -6.65 -3.88
CA LEU A 57 -5.26 -6.22 -2.58
C LEU A 57 -4.83 -4.74 -2.61
N GLN A 58 -4.16 -4.31 -3.67
CA GLN A 58 -3.76 -2.90 -3.87
C GLN A 58 -4.95 -1.96 -4.03
N VAL A 59 -5.98 -2.36 -4.78
CA VAL A 59 -7.20 -1.54 -4.95
C VAL A 59 -7.93 -1.44 -3.62
N PHE A 60 -8.09 -2.56 -2.91
CA PHE A 60 -8.79 -2.59 -1.63
C PHE A 60 -8.04 -1.77 -0.56
N LEU A 61 -6.77 -2.08 -0.29
CA LEU A 61 -5.95 -1.34 0.67
C LEU A 61 -5.81 0.13 0.25
N GLY A 62 -5.60 0.40 -1.04
CA GLY A 62 -5.50 1.75 -1.58
C GLY A 62 -6.75 2.58 -1.30
N PHE A 63 -7.93 2.01 -1.51
CA PHE A 63 -9.21 2.69 -1.28
C PHE A 63 -9.44 2.97 0.21
N PHE A 64 -9.27 1.98 1.09
CA PHE A 64 -9.49 2.17 2.53
C PHE A 64 -8.45 3.12 3.14
N SER A 65 -7.18 2.94 2.81
CA SER A 65 -6.11 3.82 3.28
C SER A 65 -6.25 5.25 2.73
N TYR A 66 -6.81 5.42 1.52
CA TYR A 66 -7.17 6.73 0.99
C TYR A 66 -8.24 7.42 1.86
N LEU A 67 -9.35 6.72 2.12
CA LEU A 67 -10.49 7.29 2.85
C LEU A 67 -10.14 7.62 4.29
N TRP A 68 -9.43 6.72 4.98
CA TRP A 68 -9.16 6.83 6.41
C TRP A 68 -7.88 7.59 6.74
N VAL A 69 -6.79 7.35 6.01
CA VAL A 69 -5.47 7.91 6.34
C VAL A 69 -5.18 9.14 5.50
N TYR A 70 -5.11 8.97 4.17
CA TYR A 70 -4.69 10.04 3.27
C TYR A 70 -5.61 11.25 3.37
N ARG A 71 -6.93 11.06 3.24
CA ARG A 71 -7.92 12.16 3.29
C ARG A 71 -7.91 12.87 4.63
N THR A 72 -7.78 12.15 5.74
CA THR A 72 -7.76 12.71 7.09
C THR A 72 -6.50 13.55 7.30
N LYS A 73 -5.33 13.00 6.95
CA LYS A 73 -4.04 13.68 7.12
C LYS A 73 -3.89 14.89 6.20
N VAL A 74 -4.34 14.80 4.94
CA VAL A 74 -4.33 15.95 4.02
C VAL A 74 -5.21 17.09 4.55
N LYS A 75 -6.35 16.79 5.17
CA LYS A 75 -7.18 17.82 5.81
C LYS A 75 -6.47 18.47 7.00
N GLU A 76 -5.76 17.69 7.83
CA GLU A 76 -4.97 18.22 8.95
C GLU A 76 -3.85 19.15 8.49
N PHE A 77 -3.17 18.86 7.38
CA PHE A 77 -2.07 19.70 6.88
C PHE A 77 -2.49 20.90 6.02
N LYS A 78 -3.73 20.90 5.49
CA LYS A 78 -4.29 22.03 4.73
C LYS A 78 -5.07 23.02 5.58
N LYS A 79 -5.32 22.70 6.86
CA LYS A 79 -5.99 23.57 7.82
C LYS A 79 -4.98 24.47 8.53
#